data_AF-A0A2W7N6B0-F1
#
_entry.id   AF-A0A2W7N6B0-F1
#
_cell.length_a   1.000
_cell.length_b   1.000
_cell.length_c   1.000
_cell.angle_alpha   90.00
_cell.angle_beta   90.00
_cell.angle_gamma   90.00
#
_symmetry.space_group_name_H-M   'P 1'
#
loop_
_entity.id
_entity.type
_entity.pdbx_description
1 polymer ?
#
loop_
_entity_poly.entity_id
_entity_poly.type
_entity_poly.pdbx_seq_one_letter_code
_entity_poly.pdbx_strand_id
1 'polypeptide(L)' 'MKMYQEGYERYRQACEEYGMESMNIHLFVRQLSRDQLNSYNQIAKNMNGSEDYDNLQ' A
#
# COMPACT_ATOMS: atom_id res chain seq x y z
N MET A 1 -9.12 2.14 -2.18
CA MET A 1 -8.21 3.28 -1.86
C MET A 1 -8.12 3.62 -0.38
N LYS A 2 -9.21 3.63 0.41
CA LYS A 2 -9.17 3.98 1.86
C LYS A 2 -8.16 3.18 2.70
N MET A 3 -8.00 1.90 2.42
CA MET A 3 -7.05 1.01 3.12
C MET A 3 -5.57 1.41 2.92
N TYR A 4 -5.22 1.98 1.77
CA TYR A 4 -3.86 2.46 1.51
C TYR A 4 -3.60 3.84 2.15
N GLN A 5 -4.66 4.60 2.45
CA GLN A 5 -4.53 5.89 3.15
C GLN A 5 -4.06 5.69 4.59
N GLU A 6 -4.64 4.73 5.32
CA GLU A 6 -4.20 4.46 6.71
C GLU A 6 -2.74 4.01 6.77
N GLY A 7 -2.32 3.13 5.84
CA GLY A 7 -0.91 2.74 5.73
C GLY A 7 0.00 3.91 5.38
N TYR A 8 -0.45 4.80 4.49
CA TYR A 8 0.29 5.99 4.09
C TYR A 8 0.42 7.02 5.22
N GLU A 9 -0.61 7.20 6.04
CA GLU A 9 -0.58 8.10 7.21
C GLU A 9 0.44 7.62 8.26
N ARG A 10 0.50 6.31 8.53
CA ARG A 10 1.52 5.74 9.43
C ARG A 10 2.93 5.90 8.87
N TYR A 11 3.10 5.69 7.56
CA TYR A 11 4.37 5.92 6.88
C TYR A 11 4.81 7.40 6.99
N ARG A 12 3.88 8.34 6.77
CA ARG A 12 4.12 9.78 6.92
C ARG A 12 4.56 10.16 8.32
N GLN A 13 3.87 9.66 9.35
CA GLN A 13 4.24 9.90 10.74
C GLN A 13 5.66 9.39 11.04
N ALA A 14 6.01 8.19 10.59
CA ALA A 14 7.36 7.66 10.75
C ALA A 14 8.41 8.55 10.04
N CYS A 15 8.14 9.02 8.82
CA CYS A 15 9.04 9.95 8.14
C CYS A 15 9.26 11.24 8.95
N GLU A 16 8.20 11.82 9.51
CA GLU A 16 8.30 13.02 10.36
C GLU A 16 9.13 12.77 11.64
N GLU A 17 8.91 11.64 12.32
CA GLU A 17 9.67 11.25 13.52
C GLU A 17 11.17 11.08 13.27
N TYR A 18 11.54 10.57 12.09
CA TYR A 18 12.93 10.39 11.70
C TYR A 18 13.52 11.60 10.95
N GLY A 19 12.78 12.70 10.79
CA GLY A 19 13.23 13.89 10.05
C GLY A 19 13.46 13.65 8.55
N MET A 20 12.75 12.68 7.99
CA MET A 20 12.82 12.29 6.57
C MET A 20 11.64 12.86 5.78
N GLU A 21 11.86 13.15 4.51
CA GLU A 21 10.77 13.56 3.61
C GLU A 21 9.95 12.34 3.18
N SER A 22 8.63 12.40 3.34
CA SER A 22 7.72 11.37 2.86
C SER A 22 7.53 11.46 1.35
N MET A 23 7.56 10.33 0.65
CA MET A 23 7.16 10.28 -0.77
C MET A 23 5.65 10.42 -0.98
N ASN A 24 5.21 10.72 -2.21
CA ASN A 24 3.79 10.80 -2.56
C ASN A 24 3.07 9.43 -2.44
N ILE A 25 1.78 9.44 -2.09
CA ILE A 25 0.94 8.24 -1.94
C ILE A 25 0.96 7.30 -3.15
N HIS A 26 1.04 7.83 -4.38
CA HIS A 26 1.13 7.00 -5.59
C HIS A 26 2.45 6.23 -5.65
N LEU A 27 3.55 6.81 -5.16
CA LEU A 27 4.84 6.12 -5.07
C LEU A 27 4.85 5.12 -3.91
N PHE A 28 4.25 5.48 -2.78
CA PHE A 28 4.08 4.59 -1.63
C PHE A 28 3.33 3.30 -2.01
N VAL A 29 2.20 3.43 -2.72
CA VAL A 29 1.43 2.28 -3.20
C VAL A 29 2.21 1.49 -4.25
N ARG A 30 3.00 2.16 -5.10
CA ARG A 30 3.81 1.52 -6.15
C ARG A 30 5.06 0.82 -5.61
N GLN A 31 5.59 1.25 -4.47
CA GLN A 31 6.79 0.69 -3.84
C GLN A 31 6.50 -0.45 -2.86
N LEU A 32 5.23 -0.79 -2.64
CA LEU A 32 4.91 -2.09 -2.07
C LEU A 32 5.62 -3.15 -2.92
N SER A 33 6.48 -3.95 -2.29
CA SER A 33 7.14 -5.04 -3.00
C SER A 33 6.07 -5.94 -3.61
N ARG A 34 6.39 -6.63 -4.70
CA ARG A 34 5.45 -7.55 -5.33
C ARG A 34 4.91 -8.59 -4.34
N ASP A 35 5.73 -8.96 -3.36
CA ASP A 35 5.35 -9.84 -2.25
C ASP A 35 4.39 -9.16 -1.25
N GLN A 36 4.59 -7.88 -0.94
CA GLN A 36 3.68 -7.11 -0.09
C GLN A 36 2.32 -6.88 -0.78
N LEU A 37 2.33 -6.54 -2.07
CA LEU A 37 1.13 -6.47 -2.90
C LEU A 37 0.43 -7.83 -3.00
N ASN A 38 1.17 -8.91 -3.26
CA ASN A 38 0.61 -10.26 -3.31
C ASN A 38 0.02 -10.71 -1.98
N SER A 39 0.72 -10.46 -0.87
CA SER A 39 0.24 -10.81 0.47
C SER A 39 -0.99 -10.00 0.83
N TYR A 40 -1.03 -8.72 0.45
CA TYR A 40 -2.20 -7.87 0.61
C TYR A 40 -3.37 -8.34 -0.25
N ASN A 41 -3.14 -8.66 -1.53
CA ASN A 41 -4.14 -9.17 -2.45
C ASN A 41 -4.71 -10.52 -1.98
N GLN A 42 -3.88 -11.40 -1.41
CA GLN A 42 -4.33 -12.65 -0.81
C GLN A 42 -5.23 -12.42 0.41
N ILE A 43 -4.87 -11.49 1.29
CA ILE A 43 -5.70 -11.11 2.45
C ILE A 43 -7.02 -10.48 1.97
N ALA A 44 -6.98 -9.60 0.97
CA ALA A 44 -8.15 -8.97 0.38
C ALA A 44 -9.07 -9.99 -0.32
N LYS A 45 -8.52 -10.96 -1.07
CA LYS A 45 -9.25 -12.09 -1.68
C LYS A 45 -9.96 -12.95 -0.64
N ASN A 46 -9.35 -13.13 0.53
CA ASN A 46 -9.94 -13.88 1.64
C ASN A 46 -11.01 -13.09 2.39
N MET A 47 -11.00 -11.75 2.32
CA MET A 47 -11.98 -10.87 2.98
C MET A 47 -13.16 -10.48 2.09
N ASN A 48 -12.97 -10.38 0.76
CA ASN A 48 -14.02 -10.12 -0.21
C ASN A 48 -13.67 -10.87 -1.50
N GLY A 49 -14.49 -11.87 -1.86
CA GLY A 49 -14.31 -12.62 -3.09
C GLY A 49 -14.33 -11.70 -4.32
N SER A 50 -13.25 -11.76 -5.10
CA SER A 50 -13.09 -11.25 -6.48
C SER A 50 -13.04 -9.72 -6.69
N GLU A 51 -11.83 -9.17 -6.86
CA GLU A 51 -11.46 -8.35 -8.04
C GLU A 51 -9.94 -8.47 -8.28
N ASP A 52 -9.53 -9.06 -9.41
CA ASP A 52 -8.13 -9.24 -9.82
C ASP A 52 -7.54 -7.92 -10.35
N TYR A 53 -6.60 -7.33 -9.62
CA TYR A 53 -5.83 -6.14 -10.00
C TYR A 53 -4.52 -6.46 -10.75
N ASP A 54 -4.37 -7.69 -11.26
CA ASP A 54 -3.15 -8.18 -11.93
C ASP A 54 -2.97 -7.66 -13.37
N ASN A 55 -3.80 -6.73 -13.84
CA ASN A 55 -3.82 -6.27 -15.24
C ASN A 55 -3.55 -4.77 -15.42
N LEU A 56 -2.58 -4.22 -14.69
CA LEU A 56 -1.99 -2.90 -14.97
C LEU A 56 -0.49 -3.08 -15.27
N GLN A 57 -0.20 -3.51 -16.50
CA GLN A 57 1.11 -3.32 -17.16
C GLN A 57 1.11 -2.02 -17.95
#